data_AF-A0A2R6MV39-F1
#
_entry.id   AF-A0A2R6MV39-F1
#
_cell.length_a   1.000
_cell.length_b   1.000
_cell.length_c   1.000
_cell.angle_alpha   90.00
_cell.angle_beta   90.00
_cell.angle_gamma   90.00
#
_symmetry.space_group_name_H-M   'P 1'
#
loop_
_entity.id
_entity.type
_entity.pdbx_description
1 polymer ?
#
loop_
_entity_poly.entity_id
_entity_poly.type
_entity_poly.pdbx_seq_one_letter_code
_entity_poly.pdbx_strand_id
1 'polypeptide(L)'
;SDLSTNLGRVRDNDADVLLLTAHQKHAVIAADQMESQEVNVDAAMATVGSLTDSFKEQTGDNGNYWYGPSSWAVNANFQDPVFGSTSEYVQAHEEEFDYTPDYHNAAGVGVVETFKRAFEEVGELSPGNVRDTIRELEFSTAYGTVTFADNGVINKNMIVYQWQPDPGKQIVYPEAARQSEPIYPTPSWSER
;
A
#
# COMPACT_ATOMS: atom_id res chain seq x y z
N SER A 1 11.02 -19.98 -5.18
CA SER A 1 11.52 -19.01 -6.17
C SER A 1 12.86 -18.51 -5.69
N ASP A 2 13.78 -18.22 -6.60
CA ASP A 2 15.11 -17.68 -6.31
C ASP A 2 15.29 -16.41 -7.14
N LEU A 3 15.72 -15.31 -6.52
CA LEU A 3 15.94 -14.01 -7.16
C LEU A 3 17.43 -13.70 -7.36
N SER A 4 18.33 -14.60 -6.95
CA SER A 4 19.79 -14.42 -6.95
C SER A 4 20.35 -13.92 -8.28
N THR A 5 19.95 -14.52 -9.39
CA THR A 5 20.45 -14.11 -10.72
C THR A 5 20.07 -12.67 -11.07
N ASN A 6 18.86 -12.22 -10.71
CA ASN A 6 18.44 -10.84 -10.97
C ASN A 6 19.10 -9.86 -9.99
N LEU A 7 19.21 -10.24 -8.72
CA LEU A 7 19.89 -9.44 -7.71
C LEU A 7 21.39 -9.28 -8.00
N GLY A 8 22.04 -10.31 -8.55
CA GLY A 8 23.40 -10.21 -9.08
C GLY A 8 23.50 -9.15 -10.18
N ARG A 9 22.53 -9.09 -11.10
CA ARG A 9 22.50 -8.03 -12.13
C ARG A 9 22.31 -6.64 -11.53
N VAL A 10 21.48 -6.49 -10.50
CA VAL A 10 21.29 -5.21 -9.78
C VAL A 10 22.62 -4.73 -9.23
N ARG A 11 23.34 -5.60 -8.51
CA ARG A 11 24.67 -5.29 -7.95
C ARG A 11 25.70 -4.99 -9.03
N ASP A 12 25.80 -5.87 -10.04
CA ASP A 12 26.85 -5.78 -11.07
C ASP A 12 26.66 -4.55 -12.00
N ASN A 13 25.46 -3.95 -12.02
CA ASN A 13 25.17 -2.72 -12.76
C ASN A 13 25.07 -1.47 -11.85
N ASP A 14 25.39 -1.59 -10.56
CA ASP A 14 25.37 -0.46 -9.61
C ASP A 14 24.03 0.30 -9.62
N ALA A 15 22.92 -0.45 -9.58
CA ALA A 15 21.59 0.15 -9.67
C ALA A 15 21.22 0.90 -8.39
N ASP A 16 20.81 2.17 -8.50
CA ASP A 16 20.43 2.99 -7.35
C ASP A 16 19.10 2.55 -6.71
N VAL A 17 18.16 2.03 -7.51
CA VAL A 17 16.80 1.71 -7.06
C VAL A 17 16.34 0.34 -7.55
N LEU A 18 15.79 -0.45 -6.63
CA LEU A 18 15.13 -1.72 -6.92
C LEU A 18 13.61 -1.59 -6.74
N LEU A 19 12.87 -1.75 -7.83
CA LEU A 19 11.40 -1.86 -7.81
C LEU A 19 10.99 -3.32 -8.09
N LEU A 20 10.49 -3.99 -7.05
CA LEU A 20 10.04 -5.37 -7.12
C LEU A 20 8.51 -5.43 -7.31
N THR A 21 8.08 -5.77 -8.52
CA THR A 21 6.66 -6.02 -8.82
C THR A 21 6.27 -7.43 -8.41
N ALA A 22 6.01 -7.65 -7.12
CA ALA A 22 5.67 -8.96 -6.60
C ALA A 22 4.81 -8.91 -5.34
N HIS A 23 4.30 -10.08 -4.94
CA HIS A 23 3.63 -10.29 -3.65
C HIS A 23 4.63 -10.55 -2.53
N GLN A 24 4.16 -10.44 -1.28
CA GLN A 24 4.94 -10.55 -0.04
C GLN A 24 6.00 -11.66 -0.06
N LYS A 25 5.65 -12.88 -0.48
CA LYS A 25 6.60 -14.01 -0.53
C LYS A 25 7.90 -13.67 -1.26
N HIS A 26 7.82 -12.97 -2.38
CA HIS A 26 9.01 -12.59 -3.14
C HIS A 26 9.72 -11.36 -2.55
N ALA A 27 9.00 -10.46 -1.87
CA ALA A 27 9.60 -9.37 -1.13
C ALA A 27 10.45 -9.89 0.05
N VAL A 28 9.95 -10.89 0.78
CA VAL A 28 10.71 -11.57 1.85
C VAL A 28 11.97 -12.22 1.28
N ILE A 29 11.82 -13.02 0.20
CA ILE A 29 12.97 -13.64 -0.48
C ILE A 29 13.98 -12.58 -0.96
N ALA A 30 13.50 -11.45 -1.50
CA ALA A 30 14.38 -10.39 -1.95
C ALA A 30 15.16 -9.75 -0.80
N ALA A 31 14.51 -9.45 0.33
CA ALA A 31 15.16 -8.87 1.51
C ALA A 31 16.31 -9.75 2.00
N ASP A 32 16.07 -11.06 2.17
CA ASP A 32 17.10 -12.01 2.62
C ASP A 32 18.22 -12.22 1.58
N GLN A 33 17.86 -12.26 0.30
CA GLN A 33 18.82 -12.47 -0.76
C GLN A 33 19.67 -11.24 -1.07
N MET A 34 19.17 -10.03 -0.79
CA MET A 34 19.95 -8.81 -0.90
C MET A 34 21.07 -8.76 0.14
N GLU A 35 20.78 -9.15 1.39
CA GLU A 35 21.79 -9.27 2.45
C GLU A 35 22.88 -10.27 2.04
N SER A 36 22.49 -11.53 1.76
CA SER A 36 23.44 -12.61 1.44
C SER A 36 24.31 -12.39 0.20
N GLN A 37 23.91 -11.47 -0.70
CA GLN A 37 24.65 -11.16 -1.94
C GLN A 37 25.25 -9.75 -1.94
N GLU A 38 25.16 -9.04 -0.81
CA GLU A 38 25.65 -7.67 -0.63
C GLU A 38 25.08 -6.71 -1.70
N VAL A 39 23.80 -6.85 -2.01
CA VAL A 39 23.11 -5.96 -2.95
C VAL A 39 22.70 -4.69 -2.22
N ASN A 40 23.49 -3.64 -2.42
CA ASN A 40 23.23 -2.31 -1.90
C ASN A 40 22.54 -1.48 -2.98
N VAL A 41 21.35 -0.97 -2.66
CA VAL A 41 20.62 0.01 -3.45
C VAL A 41 20.21 1.14 -2.52
N ASP A 42 20.08 2.36 -3.03
CA ASP A 42 19.65 3.51 -2.25
C ASP A 42 18.19 3.37 -1.81
N ALA A 43 17.35 2.70 -2.61
CA ALA A 43 15.98 2.37 -2.27
C ALA A 43 15.52 1.01 -2.83
N ALA A 44 14.87 0.21 -1.98
CA ALA A 44 14.19 -1.02 -2.38
C ALA A 44 12.70 -0.91 -2.07
N MET A 45 11.85 -1.24 -3.03
CA MET A 45 10.40 -1.16 -2.89
C MET A 45 9.75 -2.43 -3.46
N ALA A 46 8.72 -2.94 -2.79
CA ALA A 46 7.81 -3.92 -3.40
C ALA A 46 6.43 -3.32 -3.60
N THR A 47 5.77 -3.69 -4.71
CA THR A 47 4.44 -3.16 -5.04
C THR A 47 3.33 -3.67 -4.13
N VAL A 48 3.45 -4.90 -3.61
CA VAL A 48 2.41 -5.52 -2.78
C VAL A 48 3.02 -6.35 -1.66
N GLY A 49 2.50 -6.17 -0.45
CA GLY A 49 2.80 -7.04 0.69
C GLY A 49 4.11 -6.75 1.42
N SER A 50 4.86 -5.70 1.07
CA SER A 50 5.99 -5.22 1.89
C SER A 50 5.56 -4.39 3.09
N LEU A 51 4.31 -3.94 3.17
CA LEU A 51 3.82 -3.07 4.25
C LEU A 51 3.08 -3.82 5.37
N THR A 52 3.02 -5.14 5.30
CA THR A 52 2.34 -5.97 6.30
C THR A 52 3.26 -6.22 7.50
N ASP A 53 2.68 -6.40 8.68
CA ASP A 53 3.48 -6.72 9.87
C ASP A 53 4.11 -8.11 9.72
N SER A 54 3.42 -9.05 9.07
CA SER A 54 3.97 -10.36 8.69
C SER A 54 5.20 -10.28 7.79
N PHE A 55 5.31 -9.30 6.88
CA PHE A 55 6.55 -9.08 6.12
C PHE A 55 7.67 -8.67 7.06
N LYS A 56 7.40 -7.73 7.96
CA LYS A 56 8.40 -7.23 8.91
C LYS A 56 8.86 -8.32 9.88
N GLU A 57 7.95 -9.14 10.38
CA GLU A 57 8.25 -10.30 11.23
C GLU A 57 9.12 -11.34 10.52
N GLN A 58 8.83 -11.65 9.25
CA GLN A 58 9.58 -12.65 8.49
C GLN A 58 10.98 -12.18 8.09
N THR A 59 11.16 -10.88 7.87
CA THR A 59 12.43 -10.32 7.39
C THR A 59 13.30 -9.76 8.51
N GLY A 60 12.75 -9.49 9.69
CA GLY A 60 13.49 -8.86 10.79
C GLY A 60 14.16 -7.57 10.34
N ASP A 61 15.46 -7.45 10.56
CA ASP A 61 16.24 -6.27 10.18
C ASP A 61 16.44 -6.14 8.66
N ASN A 62 16.35 -7.22 7.90
CA ASN A 62 16.43 -7.17 6.43
C ASN A 62 15.25 -6.43 5.80
N GLY A 63 14.13 -6.34 6.51
CA GLY A 63 12.96 -5.55 6.13
C GLY A 63 13.09 -4.07 6.44
N ASN A 64 14.11 -3.63 7.19
CA ASN A 64 14.38 -2.20 7.37
C ASN A 64 14.67 -1.55 6.02
N TYR A 65 14.33 -0.27 5.93
CA TYR A 65 14.49 0.62 4.78
C TYR A 65 13.64 0.29 3.55
N TRP A 66 12.93 -0.84 3.54
CA TRP A 66 12.00 -1.18 2.46
C TRP A 66 10.85 -0.19 2.38
N TYR A 67 10.59 0.24 1.15
CA TYR A 67 9.45 1.07 0.80
C TYR A 67 8.26 0.22 0.33
N GLY A 68 7.07 0.80 0.42
CA GLY A 68 5.88 0.25 -0.21
C GLY A 68 4.85 1.34 -0.51
N PRO A 69 4.05 1.17 -1.57
CA PRO A 69 2.98 2.10 -1.90
C PRO A 69 1.72 1.75 -1.11
N SER A 70 0.93 2.76 -0.78
CA SER A 70 -0.43 2.58 -0.31
C SER A 70 -1.35 3.64 -0.91
N SER A 71 -2.60 3.29 -1.17
CA SER A 71 -3.65 4.22 -1.58
C SER A 71 -4.43 4.80 -0.40
N TRP A 72 -4.08 4.42 0.82
CA TRP A 72 -4.78 4.79 2.05
C TRP A 72 -3.91 4.63 3.30
N ALA A 73 -4.22 5.39 4.35
CA ALA A 73 -3.59 5.29 5.66
C ALA A 73 -4.64 5.12 6.75
N VAL A 74 -4.31 4.36 7.80
CA VAL A 74 -5.18 4.15 8.96
C VAL A 74 -5.59 5.43 9.68
N ASN A 75 -4.72 6.45 9.64
CA ASN A 75 -4.96 7.77 10.22
C ASN A 75 -5.51 8.79 9.20
N ALA A 76 -6.01 8.33 8.05
CA ALA A 76 -6.69 9.22 7.11
C ALA A 76 -7.95 9.83 7.75
N ASN A 77 -8.35 10.99 7.26
CA ASN A 77 -9.48 11.75 7.82
C ASN A 77 -10.59 11.91 6.79
N PHE A 78 -11.18 10.79 6.37
CA PHE A 78 -12.32 10.79 5.46
C PHE A 78 -13.64 10.60 6.20
N GLN A 79 -14.70 11.15 5.61
CA GLN A 79 -16.08 10.93 6.06
C GLN A 79 -16.68 9.76 5.30
N ASP A 80 -17.53 9.00 5.98
CA ASP A 80 -18.14 7.80 5.46
C ASP A 80 -19.63 7.73 5.82
N PRO A 81 -20.53 7.42 4.88
CA PRO A 81 -21.97 7.37 5.16
C PRO A 81 -22.43 6.14 5.97
N VAL A 82 -21.61 5.09 6.05
CA VAL A 82 -21.92 3.82 6.75
C VAL A 82 -21.30 3.82 8.14
N PHE A 83 -20.00 4.12 8.23
CA PHE A 83 -19.21 4.12 9.45
C PHE A 83 -19.14 5.48 10.14
N GLY A 84 -19.47 6.57 9.44
CA GLY A 84 -19.31 7.95 9.91
C GLY A 84 -17.97 8.55 9.49
N SER A 85 -16.86 7.89 9.83
CA SER A 85 -15.51 8.36 9.53
C SER A 85 -14.51 7.22 9.33
N THR A 86 -13.31 7.54 8.82
CA THR A 86 -12.19 6.59 8.76
C THR A 86 -11.85 6.04 10.15
N SER A 87 -11.82 6.88 11.19
CA SER A 87 -11.50 6.42 12.55
C SER A 87 -12.56 5.46 13.12
N GLU A 88 -13.84 5.72 12.86
CA GLU A 88 -14.92 4.84 13.30
C GLU A 88 -14.93 3.53 12.50
N TYR A 89 -14.59 3.57 11.21
CA TYR A 89 -14.34 2.37 10.42
C TYR A 89 -13.20 1.52 11.01
N VAL A 90 -12.05 2.15 11.32
CA VAL A 90 -10.90 1.47 11.91
C VAL A 90 -11.29 0.81 13.24
N GLN A 91 -11.99 1.54 14.11
CA GLN A 91 -12.48 1.00 15.38
C GLN A 91 -13.42 -0.20 15.16
N ALA A 92 -14.40 -0.08 14.27
CA ALA A 92 -15.35 -1.16 13.99
C ALA A 92 -14.66 -2.41 13.40
N HIS A 93 -13.64 -2.21 12.56
CA HIS A 93 -12.85 -3.30 11.99
C HIS A 93 -12.01 -4.01 13.05
N GLU A 94 -11.37 -3.25 13.95
CA GLU A 94 -10.59 -3.83 15.06
C GLU A 94 -11.48 -4.58 16.06
N GLU A 95 -12.67 -4.04 16.38
CA GLU A 95 -13.65 -4.71 17.26
C GLU A 95 -14.15 -6.05 16.70
N GLU A 96 -14.33 -6.15 15.38
CA GLU A 96 -14.81 -7.38 14.73
C GLU A 96 -13.70 -8.39 14.43
N PHE A 97 -12.51 -7.93 14.05
CA PHE A 97 -11.47 -8.80 13.49
C PHE A 97 -10.18 -8.89 14.30
N ASP A 98 -10.01 -8.10 15.36
CA ASP A 98 -8.83 -8.12 16.26
C ASP A 98 -7.50 -7.81 15.54
N TYR A 99 -7.52 -7.02 14.47
CA TYR A 99 -6.33 -6.45 13.83
C TYR A 99 -6.63 -5.11 13.14
N THR A 100 -5.62 -4.26 13.02
CA THR A 100 -5.75 -2.95 12.34
C THR A 100 -5.91 -3.13 10.83
N PRO A 101 -6.93 -2.52 10.19
CA PRO A 101 -7.14 -2.66 8.75
C PRO A 101 -6.01 -2.06 7.92
N ASP A 102 -5.74 -2.67 6.77
CA ASP A 102 -4.87 -2.10 5.74
C ASP A 102 -5.68 -1.47 4.59
N TYR A 103 -4.97 -0.99 3.57
CA TYR A 103 -5.62 -0.38 2.41
C TYR A 103 -6.51 -1.36 1.62
N HIS A 104 -6.28 -2.67 1.68
CA HIS A 104 -7.16 -3.66 1.02
C HIS A 104 -8.50 -3.73 1.75
N ASN A 105 -8.48 -3.73 3.08
CA ASN A 105 -9.71 -3.72 3.87
C ASN A 105 -10.52 -2.44 3.59
N ALA A 106 -9.87 -1.28 3.63
CA ALA A 106 -10.50 0.00 3.33
C ALA A 106 -11.02 0.06 1.87
N ALA A 107 -10.23 -0.41 0.89
CA ALA A 107 -10.67 -0.50 -0.50
C ALA A 107 -11.91 -1.39 -0.65
N GLY A 108 -12.02 -2.49 0.12
CA GLY A 108 -13.19 -3.34 0.16
C GLY A 108 -14.47 -2.58 0.56
N VAL A 109 -14.40 -1.72 1.57
CA VAL A 109 -15.51 -0.81 1.95
C VAL A 109 -15.89 0.07 0.76
N GLY A 110 -14.90 0.72 0.13
CA GLY A 110 -15.12 1.56 -1.03
C GLY A 110 -15.81 0.82 -2.19
N VAL A 111 -15.43 -0.43 -2.44
CA VAL A 111 -16.05 -1.28 -3.48
C VAL A 111 -17.52 -1.57 -3.14
N VAL A 112 -17.82 -2.02 -1.92
CA VAL A 112 -19.18 -2.38 -1.52
C VAL A 112 -20.10 -1.16 -1.58
N GLU A 113 -19.65 -0.01 -1.11
CA GLU A 113 -20.42 1.23 -1.16
C GLU A 113 -20.64 1.74 -2.59
N THR A 114 -19.65 1.57 -3.47
CA THR A 114 -19.78 1.90 -4.90
C THR A 114 -20.89 1.08 -5.54
N PHE A 115 -20.89 -0.23 -5.34
CA PHE A 115 -21.95 -1.09 -5.88
C PHE A 115 -23.31 -0.78 -5.28
N LYS A 116 -23.38 -0.58 -3.96
CA LYS A 116 -24.63 -0.20 -3.29
C LYS A 116 -25.25 1.04 -3.94
N ARG A 117 -24.47 2.12 -4.07
CA ARG A 117 -24.96 3.39 -4.66
C ARG A 117 -25.40 3.21 -6.11
N ALA A 118 -24.61 2.51 -6.92
CA ALA A 118 -24.97 2.24 -8.30
C ALA A 118 -26.28 1.44 -8.42
N PHE A 119 -26.50 0.44 -7.55
CA PHE A 119 -27.73 -0.34 -7.53
C PHE A 119 -28.96 0.48 -7.09
N GLU A 120 -28.77 1.49 -6.23
CA GLU A 120 -29.82 2.40 -5.81
C GLU A 120 -30.22 3.42 -6.90
N GLU A 121 -29.30 3.75 -7.83
CA GLU A 121 -29.52 4.75 -8.89
C GLU A 121 -30.06 4.17 -10.20
N VAL A 122 -29.75 2.91 -10.53
CA VAL A 122 -30.19 2.32 -11.81
C VAL A 122 -31.68 1.93 -11.78
N GLY A 123 -32.40 2.27 -12.86
CA GLY A 123 -33.78 1.82 -13.06
C GLY A 123 -33.90 0.32 -13.42
N GLU A 124 -32.82 -0.29 -13.88
CA GLU A 124 -32.73 -1.73 -14.19
C GLU A 124 -31.33 -2.25 -13.83
N LEU A 125 -31.29 -3.33 -13.05
CA LEU A 125 -30.05 -4.01 -12.65
C LEU A 125 -29.47 -4.83 -13.82
N SER A 126 -28.66 -4.17 -14.66
CA SER A 126 -27.87 -4.83 -15.70
C SER A 126 -26.38 -4.46 -15.58
N PRO A 127 -25.43 -5.31 -15.99
CA PRO A 127 -24.01 -4.99 -15.92
C PRO A 127 -23.63 -3.71 -16.67
N GLY A 128 -24.32 -3.41 -17.78
CA GLY A 128 -24.10 -2.18 -18.56
C GLY A 128 -24.53 -0.94 -17.78
N ASN A 129 -25.78 -0.93 -17.29
CA ASN A 129 -26.34 0.20 -16.55
C ASN A 129 -25.52 0.48 -15.29
N VAL A 130 -25.19 -0.56 -14.52
CA VAL A 130 -24.40 -0.42 -13.29
C VAL A 130 -23.01 0.12 -13.58
N ARG A 131 -22.32 -0.39 -14.61
CA ARG A 131 -21.01 0.12 -15.02
C ARG A 131 -21.09 1.60 -15.38
N ASP A 132 -22.09 1.98 -16.18
CA ASP A 132 -22.22 3.36 -16.67
C ASP A 132 -22.54 4.33 -15.53
N THR A 133 -23.42 3.94 -14.60
CA THR A 133 -23.65 4.69 -13.35
C THR A 133 -22.39 4.81 -12.51
N ILE A 134 -21.63 3.72 -12.28
CA ILE A 134 -20.38 3.77 -11.49
C ILE A 134 -19.39 4.79 -12.04
N ARG A 135 -19.33 4.96 -13.37
CA ARG A 135 -18.42 5.94 -14.01
C ARG A 135 -18.80 7.39 -13.71
N GLU A 136 -20.04 7.65 -13.36
CA GLU A 136 -20.57 8.99 -13.07
C GLU A 136 -20.62 9.28 -11.55
N LEU A 137 -20.39 8.27 -10.70
CA LEU A 137 -20.43 8.43 -9.25
C LEU A 137 -19.27 9.29 -8.73
N GLU A 138 -19.61 10.20 -7.82
CA GLU A 138 -18.68 10.93 -6.97
C GLU A 138 -19.19 10.94 -5.53
N PHE A 139 -18.45 10.33 -4.60
CA PHE A 139 -18.83 10.32 -3.18
C PHE A 139 -17.70 9.97 -2.23
N SER A 140 -17.86 10.29 -0.94
CA SER A 140 -16.88 9.95 0.10
C SER A 140 -17.19 8.62 0.80
N THR A 141 -16.11 7.95 1.20
CA THR A 141 -16.07 6.70 2.00
C THR A 141 -14.93 6.79 3.02
N ALA A 142 -14.80 5.82 3.91
CA ALA A 142 -13.70 5.65 4.86
C ALA A 142 -12.35 5.45 4.14
N TYR A 143 -12.40 4.99 2.87
CA TYR A 143 -11.28 4.87 1.96
C TYR A 143 -10.97 6.15 1.17
N GLY A 144 -11.77 7.21 1.37
CA GLY A 144 -11.70 8.49 0.68
C GLY A 144 -12.66 8.60 -0.50
N THR A 145 -12.57 9.71 -1.24
CA THR A 145 -13.46 9.98 -2.37
C THR A 145 -13.32 8.91 -3.46
N VAL A 146 -14.46 8.37 -3.89
CA VAL A 146 -14.62 7.50 -5.05
C VAL A 146 -15.01 8.37 -6.23
N THR A 147 -14.16 8.38 -7.25
CA THR A 147 -14.42 8.97 -8.56
C THR A 147 -13.49 8.27 -9.56
N PHE A 148 -13.87 8.22 -10.83
CA PHE A 148 -13.17 7.47 -11.86
C PHE A 148 -12.74 8.38 -13.01
N ALA A 149 -11.53 8.18 -13.51
CA ALA A 149 -11.06 8.83 -14.73
C ALA A 149 -11.69 8.20 -15.98
N ASP A 150 -11.57 8.87 -17.13
CA ASP A 150 -12.12 8.41 -18.41
C ASP A 150 -11.62 7.01 -18.83
N ASN A 151 -10.44 6.60 -18.37
CA ASN A 151 -9.90 5.26 -18.61
C ASN A 151 -10.46 4.18 -17.65
N GLY A 152 -11.33 4.56 -16.70
CA GLY A 152 -11.93 3.67 -15.70
C GLY A 152 -11.07 3.46 -14.45
N VAL A 153 -9.92 4.12 -14.32
CA VAL A 153 -9.07 4.04 -13.12
C VAL A 153 -9.64 4.95 -12.04
N ILE A 154 -9.73 4.45 -10.81
CA ILE A 154 -10.13 5.27 -9.66
C ILE A 154 -9.12 6.40 -9.42
N ASN A 155 -9.60 7.62 -9.21
CA ASN A 155 -8.74 8.74 -8.86
C ASN A 155 -8.38 8.68 -7.38
N LYS A 156 -7.14 8.30 -7.07
CA LYS A 156 -6.62 8.21 -5.70
C LYS A 156 -5.22 8.78 -5.62
N ASN A 157 -4.99 9.55 -4.56
CA ASN A 157 -3.65 9.93 -4.16
C ASN A 157 -2.96 8.71 -3.55
N MET A 158 -1.69 8.52 -3.89
CA MET A 158 -0.84 7.48 -3.31
C MET A 158 0.05 8.08 -2.23
N ILE A 159 0.32 7.29 -1.22
CA ILE A 159 1.33 7.54 -0.20
C ILE A 159 2.42 6.47 -0.28
N VAL A 160 3.59 6.81 0.21
CA VAL A 160 4.73 5.90 0.31
C VAL A 160 5.04 5.70 1.77
N TYR A 161 5.10 4.45 2.18
CA TYR A 161 5.62 4.05 3.47
C TYR A 161 7.07 3.59 3.34
N GLN A 162 7.84 3.76 4.43
CA GLN A 162 9.12 3.11 4.63
C GLN A 162 9.12 2.41 5.99
N TRP A 163 9.64 1.18 6.06
CA TRP A 163 10.03 0.58 7.34
C TRP A 163 11.34 1.21 7.82
N GLN A 164 11.31 1.97 8.91
CA GLN A 164 12.50 2.52 9.54
C GLN A 164 12.91 1.63 10.72
N PRO A 165 14.21 1.50 11.05
CA PRO A 165 14.65 0.73 12.22
C PRO A 165 13.96 1.17 13.51
N ASP A 166 13.73 2.47 13.66
CA ASP A 166 12.93 3.12 14.69
C ASP A 166 12.29 4.37 14.04
N PRO A 167 10.98 4.64 14.15
CA PRO A 167 9.95 3.95 14.94
C PRO A 167 9.20 2.82 14.21
N GLY A 168 9.73 2.27 13.12
CA GLY A 168 9.05 1.26 12.31
C GLY A 168 8.41 1.84 11.03
N LYS A 169 7.24 1.33 10.63
CA LYS A 169 6.54 1.74 9.40
C LYS A 169 6.05 3.18 9.49
N GLN A 170 6.56 4.06 8.63
CA GLN A 170 6.22 5.48 8.59
C GLN A 170 5.83 5.93 7.19
N ILE A 171 4.87 6.86 7.08
CA ILE A 171 4.59 7.56 5.82
C ILE A 171 5.73 8.55 5.57
N VAL A 172 6.41 8.41 4.44
CA VAL A 172 7.56 9.25 4.05
C VAL A 172 7.25 10.18 2.88
N TYR A 173 6.15 9.96 2.17
CA TYR A 173 5.67 10.80 1.07
C TYR A 173 4.15 10.62 0.88
N PRO A 174 3.39 11.66 0.45
CA PRO A 174 3.81 13.03 0.15
C PRO A 174 4.11 13.84 1.41
N GLU A 175 4.82 14.96 1.23
CA GLU A 175 5.16 15.90 2.31
C GLU A 175 3.98 16.23 3.22
N ALA A 176 2.81 16.47 2.63
CA ALA A 176 1.59 16.86 3.35
C ALA A 176 1.05 15.78 4.31
N ALA A 177 1.43 14.51 4.12
CA ALA A 177 1.00 13.38 4.96
C ALA A 177 2.19 12.70 5.68
N ARG A 178 3.38 13.29 5.58
CA ARG A 178 4.63 12.68 6.02
C ARG A 178 4.73 12.65 7.54
N GLN A 179 5.08 11.48 8.07
CA GLN A 179 5.32 11.24 9.49
C GLN A 179 6.82 11.35 9.84
N SER A 180 7.69 10.92 8.94
CA SER A 180 9.14 11.06 9.06
C SER A 180 9.82 11.28 7.70
N GLU A 181 11.02 11.86 7.70
CA GLU A 181 11.87 11.89 6.51
C GLU A 181 12.22 10.45 6.08
N PRO A 182 12.26 10.15 4.78
CA PRO A 182 12.79 8.87 4.32
C PRO A 182 14.28 8.74 4.67
N ILE A 183 14.70 7.55 5.09
CA ILE A 183 16.12 7.21 5.19
C ILE A 183 16.60 6.86 3.79
N TYR A 184 17.21 7.83 3.11
CA TYR A 184 17.72 7.73 1.74
C TYR A 184 19.05 8.52 1.62
N PRO A 185 20.11 7.94 1.03
CA PRO A 185 20.20 6.55 0.56
C PRO A 185 20.13 5.56 1.74
N THR A 186 19.69 4.35 1.46
CA THR A 186 19.72 3.26 2.44
C THR A 186 21.18 2.92 2.79
N PRO A 187 21.58 2.79 4.07
CA PRO A 187 22.94 2.39 4.44
C PRO A 187 23.34 1.08 3.77
N SER A 188 24.63 0.89 3.50
CA SER A 188 25.11 -0.39 2.96
C SER A 188 24.94 -1.51 4.00
N TRP A 189 24.87 -2.77 3.57
CA TRP A 189 24.74 -3.91 4.49
C TRP A 189 25.83 -3.97 5.56
N SER A 190 27.05 -3.48 5.29
CA SER A 190 28.11 -3.42 6.30
C SER A 190 27.94 -2.31 7.35
N GLU A 191 26.99 -1.39 7.15
CA GLU A 191 26.69 -0.25 8.03
C GLU A 191 25.34 -0.42 8.75
N ARG A 192 24.63 -1.52 8.51
CA ARG A 192 23.33 -1.83 9.12
C ARG A 192 23.47 -2.61 10.43
#